data_AF-A0A7J9W8M8-F1
#
_entry.id   AF-A0A7J9W8M8-F1
#
_cell.length_a   1.000
_cell.length_b   1.000
_cell.length_c   1.000
_cell.angle_alpha   90.00
_cell.angle_beta   90.00
_cell.angle_gamma   90.00
#
_symmetry.space_group_name_H-M   'P 1'
#
loop_
_entity.id
_entity.type
_entity.pdbx_description
1 polymer ?
#
loop_
_entity_poly.entity_id
_entity_poly.type
_entity_poly.pdbx_seq_one_letter_code
_entity_poly.pdbx_strand_id
1 'polypeptide(L)' 'MTRLNVYVPDDLASRARESGLNVSALTQAAIAAELARHTTDAWLASLPTRHRVISHETALDALDAARTELGGARE' A
#
# COMPACT_ATOMS: atom_id res chain seq x y z
N MET A 1 -11.81 -10.49 -16.32
CA MET A 1 -10.82 -9.41 -16.60
C MET A 1 -11.50 -8.38 -17.48
N THR A 2 -11.27 -7.09 -17.23
CA THR A 2 -11.82 -5.99 -18.04
C THR A 2 -10.79 -5.58 -19.11
N ARG A 3 -11.25 -5.27 -20.31
CA ARG A 3 -10.39 -4.82 -21.41
C ARG A 3 -10.01 -3.35 -21.20
N LEU A 4 -8.71 -3.06 -21.16
CA LEU A 4 -8.14 -1.70 -21.08
C LEU A 4 -7.39 -1.41 -22.38
N ASN A 5 -7.62 -0.25 -23.00
CA ASN A 5 -6.79 0.22 -24.11
C ASN A 5 -5.70 1.14 -23.56
N VAL A 6 -4.45 0.87 -23.91
CA VAL A 6 -3.28 1.68 -23.51
C VAL A 6 -2.66 2.25 -24.77
N TYR A 7 -2.52 3.58 -24.81
CA TYR A 7 -1.86 4.28 -25.89
C TYR A 7 -0.37 4.40 -25.60
N VAL A 8 0.44 4.05 -26.59
CA VAL A 8 1.90 4.11 -26.52
C VAL A 8 2.43 4.69 -27.84
N PRO A 9 3.61 5.32 -27.84
CA PRO A 9 4.28 5.72 -29.07
C PRO A 9 4.46 4.55 -30.05
N ASP A 10 4.38 4.84 -31.35
CA ASP A 10 4.43 3.81 -32.41
C ASP A 10 5.79 3.07 -32.44
N ASP A 11 6.88 3.79 -32.19
CA ASP A 11 8.23 3.21 -32.12
C ASP A 11 8.34 2.19 -30.97
N LEU A 12 7.79 2.54 -29.81
CA LEU A 12 7.74 1.67 -28.64
C LEU A 12 6.86 0.44 -28.91
N ALA A 13 5.73 0.63 -29.58
CA ALA A 13 4.86 -0.47 -29.98
C ALA A 13 5.55 -1.42 -30.96
N SER A 14 6.33 -0.90 -31.91
CA SER A 14 7.12 -1.73 -32.85
C SER A 14 8.16 -2.55 -32.12
N ARG A 15 8.98 -1.89 -31.29
CA ARG A 15 10.05 -2.54 -30.51
C ARG A 15 9.52 -3.60 -29.56
N ALA A 16 8.38 -3.35 -28.92
CA ALA A 16 7.73 -4.31 -28.02
C ALA A 16 7.26 -5.55 -28.78
N ARG A 17 6.69 -5.38 -29.99
CA ARG A 17 6.27 -6.49 -30.85
C ARG A 17 7.45 -7.30 -31.36
N GLU A 18 8.49 -6.63 -31.87
CA GLU A 18 9.72 -7.27 -32.34
C GLU A 18 10.40 -8.09 -31.24
N SER A 19 10.32 -7.63 -30.00
CA SER A 19 10.88 -8.30 -28.83
C SER A 19 9.94 -9.34 -28.21
N GLY A 20 8.74 -9.56 -28.77
CA GLY A 20 7.77 -10.53 -28.27
C GLY A 20 7.22 -10.22 -26.86
N LEU A 21 7.22 -8.95 -26.45
CA LEU A 21 6.82 -8.57 -25.10
C LEU A 21 5.32 -8.75 -24.88
N ASN A 22 4.93 -9.37 -23.76
CA ASN A 22 3.54 -9.39 -23.32
C ASN A 22 3.18 -8.05 -22.66
N VAL A 23 2.75 -7.09 -23.48
CA VAL A 23 2.36 -5.74 -23.04
C VAL A 23 1.29 -5.81 -21.95
N SER A 24 0.32 -6.73 -22.05
CA SER A 24 -0.74 -6.86 -21.03
C SER A 24 -0.18 -7.25 -19.66
N ALA A 25 0.74 -8.22 -19.61
CA ALA A 25 1.38 -8.63 -18.36
C ALA A 25 2.25 -7.50 -17.77
N LEU A 26 2.99 -6.79 -18.62
CA LEU A 26 3.81 -5.64 -18.19
C LEU A 26 2.94 -4.51 -17.63
N THR A 27 1.85 -4.17 -18.31
CA THR A 27 0.90 -3.16 -17.82
C THR A 27 0.28 -3.58 -16.49
N GLN A 28 -0.14 -4.84 -16.35
CA GLN A 28 -0.72 -5.34 -15.09
C GLN A 28 0.27 -5.28 -13.94
N ALA A 29 1.53 -5.71 -14.17
CA ALA A 29 2.58 -5.63 -13.16
C ALA A 29 2.86 -4.18 -12.75
N ALA A 30 2.91 -3.26 -13.72
CA ALA A 30 3.12 -1.84 -13.46
C ALA A 30 1.96 -1.24 -12.63
N ILE A 31 0.71 -1.54 -12.99
CA ILE A 31 -0.47 -1.09 -12.24
C ILE A 31 -0.45 -1.64 -10.81
N ALA A 32 -0.18 -2.93 -10.64
CA ALA A 32 -0.12 -3.55 -9.31
C ALA A 32 0.98 -2.93 -8.44
N ALA A 33 2.17 -2.69 -9.03
CA ALA A 33 3.27 -2.04 -8.33
C ALA A 33 2.94 -0.59 -7.94
N GLU A 34 2.24 0.16 -8.80
CA GLU A 34 1.76 1.50 -8.47
C GLU A 34 0.74 1.45 -7.33
N LEU A 35 -0.28 0.60 -7.43
CA LEU A 35 -1.28 0.46 -6.35
C LEU A 35 -0.64 0.07 -5.02
N ALA A 36 0.39 -0.78 -5.03
CA ALA A 36 1.14 -1.13 -3.84
C ALA A 36 1.83 0.09 -3.21
N ARG A 37 2.38 1.01 -4.03
CA ARG A 37 2.96 2.27 -3.53
C ARG A 37 1.92 3.15 -2.83
N HIS A 38 0.72 3.23 -3.38
CA HIS A 38 -0.39 4.03 -2.81
C HIS A 38 -1.13 3.34 -1.67
N THR A 39 -0.80 2.08 -1.34
CA THR A 39 -1.56 1.30 -0.35
C THR A 39 -1.50 1.94 1.04
N THR A 40 -0.33 2.44 1.46
CA THR A 40 -0.18 3.12 2.76
C THR A 40 -1.02 4.38 2.82
N ASP A 41 -1.01 5.20 1.77
CA ASP A 41 -1.76 6.46 1.72
C ASP A 41 -3.28 6.19 1.69
N ALA A 42 -3.70 5.20 0.90
CA ALA A 42 -5.09 4.75 0.87
C ALA A 42 -5.55 4.23 2.25
N TRP A 43 -4.69 3.48 2.94
CA TRP A 43 -4.96 3.03 4.30
C TRP A 43 -5.06 4.21 5.27
N LEU A 44 -4.12 5.16 5.25
CA LEU A 44 -4.17 6.37 6.07
C LEU A 44 -5.44 7.19 5.83
N ALA A 45 -5.85 7.35 4.57
CA ALA A 45 -7.07 8.06 4.19
C ALA A 45 -8.35 7.32 4.64
N SER A 46 -8.29 5.99 4.82
CA SER A 46 -9.40 5.20 5.33
C SER A 46 -9.60 5.32 6.85
N LEU A 47 -8.59 5.82 7.57
CA LEU A 47 -8.69 5.99 9.01
C LEU A 47 -9.68 7.13 9.32
N PRO A 48 -10.55 6.97 10.34
CA PRO A 48 -11.41 8.06 10.79
C PRO A 48 -10.56 9.26 11.22
N THR A 49 -11.07 10.47 10.97
CA THR A 49 -10.42 11.71 11.38
C THR A 49 -10.21 11.70 12.90
N ARG A 50 -8.95 11.88 13.33
CA ARG A 50 -8.60 11.83 14.76
C ARG A 50 -9.17 13.04 15.47
N HIS A 51 -10.10 12.82 16.40
CA HIS A 51 -10.72 13.89 17.18
C HIS A 51 -9.90 14.34 18.40
N ARG A 52 -8.82 13.61 18.76
CA ARG A 52 -8.01 13.92 19.95
C ARG A 52 -6.54 13.58 19.73
N VAL A 53 -5.67 14.50 20.16
CA VAL A 53 -4.21 14.28 20.24
C VAL A 53 -3.92 13.61 21.59
N ILE A 54 -3.21 12.48 21.56
CA ILE A 54 -2.74 11.75 22.75
C ILE A 54 -1.22 11.85 22.78
N SER A 55 -0.64 12.12 23.95
CA SER A 55 0.82 12.17 24.10
C SER A 55 1.42 10.76 24.00
N HIS A 56 2.70 10.70 23.63
CA HIS A 56 3.43 9.44 23.59
C HIS A 56 3.44 8.73 24.96
N GLU A 57 3.68 9.48 26.03
CA GLU A 57 3.72 8.98 27.40
C GLU A 57 2.39 8.33 27.80
N THR A 58 1.26 9.00 27.57
CA THR A 58 -0.06 8.43 27.88
C THR A 58 -0.35 7.14 27.11
N ALA A 59 0.16 7.01 25.88
CA ALA A 59 0.02 5.78 25.10
C ALA A 59 0.87 4.63 25.67
N LEU A 60 2.08 4.93 26.15
CA LEU A 60 2.95 3.93 26.80
C LEU A 60 2.39 3.48 28.14
N ASP A 61 1.91 4.41 28.97
CA ASP A 61 1.29 4.09 30.25
C ASP A 61 0.09 3.14 30.08
N ALA A 62 -0.75 3.40 29.08
CA ALA A 62 -1.89 2.54 28.76
C ALA A 62 -1.46 1.14 28.28
N LEU A 63 -0.37 1.06 27.50
CA LEU A 63 0.17 -0.22 27.03
C LEU A 63 0.76 -1.05 28.18
N ASP A 64 1.47 -0.41 29.10
CA ASP A 64 2.09 -1.09 30.25
C ASP A 64 1.05 -1.51 31.29
N ALA A 65 -0.01 -0.72 31.47
CA ALA A 65 -1.19 -1.13 32.23
C ALA A 65 -1.81 -2.40 31.64
N ALA A 66 -2.05 -2.43 30.32
CA ALA A 66 -2.61 -3.61 29.65
C ALA A 66 -1.71 -4.86 29.74
N ARG A 67 -0.38 -4.70 29.69
CA ARG A 67 0.56 -5.81 29.92
C ARG A 67 0.49 -6.35 31.35
N THR A 68 0.38 -5.46 32.32
CA THR A 68 0.26 -5.82 33.74
C THR A 68 -1.03 -6.59 33.98
N GLU A 69 -2.14 -6.14 33.39
CA GLU A 69 -3.42 -6.84 33.40
C GLU A 69 -3.35 -8.24 32.79
N LEU A 70 -2.56 -8.42 31.71
CA LEU A 70 -2.38 -9.70 31.03
C LEU A 70 -1.42 -10.68 31.76
N GLY A 71 -0.89 -10.30 32.92
CA GLY A 71 0.04 -11.13 33.71
C GLY A 71 1.51 -11.02 33.29
N GLY A 72 1.87 -10.01 32.50
CA GLY A 72 3.24 -9.73 32.07
C GLY A 72 4.08 -9.02 33.15
N ALA A 73 4.12 -9.53 34.37
CA ALA A 73 5.17 -9.15 35.31
C ALA A 73 6.39 -10.02 34.97
N ARG A 74 7.37 -9.45 34.26
CA ARG A 74 8.66 -10.11 34.10
C ARG A 74 9.35 -10.10 35.46
N GLU A 75 9.44 -11.26 36.11
CA GLU A 75 10.36 -11.51 37.24
C GLU A 75 11.82 -11.18 36.85
#